data_AF-A0A537GWH1-F1
#
_entry.id   AF-A0A537GWH1-F1
#
_cell.length_a   1.000
_cell.length_b   1.000
_cell.length_c   1.000
_cell.angle_alpha   90.00
_cell.angle_beta   90.00
_cell.angle_gamma   90.00
#
_symmetry.space_group_name_H-M   'P 1'
#
loop_
_entity.id
_entity.type
_entity.pdbx_description
1 polymer ?
#
loop_
_entity_poly.entity_id
_entity_poly.type
_entity_poly.pdbx_seq_one_letter_code
_entity_poly.pdbx_strand_id
1 'polypeptide(L)'
;MLVKAVESSSHSSPAFKLDKYDFVQTLFEDLRRNFRHSLFNRRVGVVGRRYSFKDCLIPNPENVLTVRTILKDRDSKPLIEELRALPNQQHLTHKARVEIETVKDSDIVFVDGVAVAFRRKGELAPVLTNTSALDALPRIIVDMGAVPHVVGGADIMAPGIRRVTGEFAEKQLLAVVDEKHGKYLAVGKALTGSGPLAAAKKGKVVENIHYVGDLIWEVIKPKGPASQSSN
;
A
#
# COMPACT_ATOMS: atom_id res chain seq x y z
N MET A 1 -51.51 -21.72 -15.51
CA MET A 1 -51.36 -22.80 -14.52
C MET A 1 -50.21 -23.71 -14.96
N LEU A 2 -49.05 -23.60 -14.33
CA LEU A 2 -48.29 -24.74 -13.81
C LEU A 2 -47.04 -24.20 -13.09
N VAL A 3 -47.03 -24.48 -11.80
CA VAL A 3 -46.10 -24.04 -10.77
C VAL A 3 -45.52 -25.32 -10.15
N LYS A 4 -44.28 -25.20 -9.66
CA LYS A 4 -43.46 -26.14 -8.85
C LYS A 4 -42.69 -27.20 -9.63
N ALA A 5 -41.48 -27.59 -9.25
CA ALA A 5 -40.47 -27.13 -8.29
C ALA A 5 -39.27 -28.07 -8.46
N VAL A 6 -38.08 -27.66 -8.03
CA VAL A 6 -37.18 -28.40 -7.13
C VAL A 6 -35.80 -27.74 -7.15
N GLU A 7 -35.40 -27.32 -5.95
CA GLU A 7 -34.06 -26.89 -5.60
C GLU A 7 -33.08 -28.06 -5.65
N SER A 8 -31.86 -27.81 -6.13
CA SER A 8 -30.67 -28.47 -5.57
C SER A 8 -29.46 -27.56 -5.75
N SER A 9 -28.94 -27.15 -4.61
CA SER A 9 -27.75 -26.35 -4.37
C SER A 9 -26.44 -27.07 -4.71
N SER A 10 -25.45 -26.34 -5.22
CA SER A 10 -24.04 -26.57 -4.87
C SER A 10 -23.18 -25.36 -5.22
N HIS A 11 -22.40 -24.92 -4.22
CA HIS A 11 -21.43 -23.85 -4.24
C HIS A 11 -20.46 -23.87 -5.42
N SER A 12 -20.04 -22.68 -5.88
CA SER A 12 -18.74 -22.47 -6.52
C SER A 12 -18.40 -20.97 -6.54
N SER A 13 -17.64 -20.54 -5.51
CA SER A 13 -16.72 -19.41 -5.41
C SER A 13 -17.06 -18.06 -6.08
N PRO A 14 -17.06 -16.92 -5.34
CA PRO A 14 -16.97 -15.63 -6.02
C PRO A 14 -15.56 -15.55 -6.62
N ALA A 15 -15.50 -15.50 -7.95
CA ALA A 15 -14.29 -15.19 -8.70
C ALA A 15 -13.74 -13.85 -8.18
N PHE A 16 -12.79 -13.93 -7.25
CA PHE A 16 -12.08 -12.79 -6.70
C PHE A 16 -11.27 -12.19 -7.84
N LYS A 17 -11.72 -11.02 -8.33
CA LYS A 17 -11.10 -10.25 -9.42
C LYS A 17 -9.60 -10.09 -9.19
N LEU A 18 -8.81 -10.87 -9.92
CA LEU A 18 -7.35 -10.81 -9.98
C LEU A 18 -6.83 -9.59 -10.81
N ASP A 19 -7.69 -8.90 -11.55
CA ASP A 19 -7.28 -7.90 -12.56
C ASP A 19 -6.73 -6.57 -12.02
N LYS A 20 -7.10 -6.17 -10.79
CA LYS A 20 -6.75 -4.81 -10.30
C LYS A 20 -5.26 -4.69 -9.94
N TYR A 21 -4.61 -5.80 -9.58
CA TYR A 21 -3.20 -5.83 -9.16
C TYR A 21 -2.23 -5.98 -10.33
N ASP A 22 -2.64 -6.72 -11.38
CA ASP A 22 -1.82 -6.93 -12.57
C ASP A 22 -1.54 -5.59 -13.27
N PHE A 23 -2.46 -4.62 -13.20
CA PHE A 23 -2.25 -3.28 -13.76
C PHE A 23 -1.38 -2.34 -12.91
N VAL A 24 -1.25 -2.57 -11.60
CA VAL A 24 -0.29 -1.84 -10.73
C VAL A 24 1.10 -2.43 -10.91
N GLN A 25 1.20 -3.75 -11.07
CA GLN A 25 2.44 -4.45 -11.40
C GLN A 25 2.89 -4.11 -12.83
N THR A 26 1.96 -4.05 -13.78
CA THR A 26 2.21 -3.54 -15.13
C THR A 26 2.61 -2.09 -15.08
N LEU A 27 1.94 -1.20 -14.32
CA LEU A 27 2.41 0.18 -14.14
C LEU A 27 3.83 0.22 -13.59
N PHE A 28 4.17 -0.63 -12.63
CA PHE A 28 5.50 -0.68 -12.07
C PHE A 28 6.55 -1.17 -13.08
N GLU A 29 6.22 -2.20 -13.88
CA GLU A 29 7.08 -2.68 -14.96
C GLU A 29 7.15 -1.69 -16.13
N ASP A 30 6.08 -0.95 -16.43
CA ASP A 30 6.02 0.09 -17.45
C ASP A 30 6.74 1.37 -17.00
N LEU A 31 6.62 1.74 -15.71
CA LEU A 31 7.42 2.78 -15.07
C LEU A 31 8.89 2.34 -15.07
N ARG A 32 9.22 1.09 -14.72
CA ARG A 32 10.59 0.57 -14.84
C ARG A 32 11.12 0.56 -16.28
N ARG A 33 10.29 0.19 -17.27
CA ARG A 33 10.65 0.16 -18.70
C ARG A 33 10.85 1.56 -19.27
N ASN A 34 9.94 2.49 -18.98
CA ASN A 34 10.01 3.88 -19.45
C ASN A 34 11.11 4.68 -18.73
N PHE A 35 11.46 4.33 -17.49
CA PHE A 35 12.59 4.91 -16.76
C PHE A 35 13.91 4.12 -16.93
N ARG A 36 14.12 3.42 -18.08
CA ARG A 36 15.43 2.84 -18.47
C ARG A 36 16.48 3.89 -18.89
N HIS A 37 16.19 5.18 -18.77
CA HIS A 37 17.16 6.23 -19.04
C HIS A 37 17.85 6.72 -17.75
N SER A 38 19.11 6.28 -17.58
CA SER A 38 20.22 6.90 -16.84
C SER A 38 20.09 7.26 -15.36
N LEU A 39 18.88 7.42 -14.78
CA LEU A 39 18.67 7.83 -13.39
C LEU A 39 18.45 6.66 -12.43
N PHE A 40 18.13 5.48 -12.98
CA PHE A 40 17.97 4.24 -12.21
C PHE A 40 19.18 3.31 -12.36
N ASN A 41 20.38 3.86 -12.63
CA ASN A 41 21.59 3.07 -12.50
C ASN A 41 21.95 2.99 -11.02
N ARG A 42 21.77 1.81 -10.40
CA ARG A 42 22.17 1.50 -9.02
C ARG A 42 23.66 1.79 -8.71
N ARG A 43 24.45 2.29 -9.67
CA ARG A 43 25.89 2.57 -9.52
C ARG A 43 26.38 3.95 -9.95
N VAL A 44 25.54 4.92 -10.35
CA VAL A 44 26.08 6.24 -10.75
C VAL A 44 25.51 7.34 -9.87
N GLY A 45 26.34 7.77 -8.91
CA GLY A 45 26.10 8.98 -8.13
C GLY A 45 26.13 10.20 -9.04
N VAL A 46 25.05 11.00 -9.01
CA VAL A 46 24.98 12.25 -9.75
C VAL A 46 25.75 13.32 -8.99
N VAL A 47 26.88 13.73 -9.57
CA VAL A 47 27.53 15.00 -9.26
C VAL A 47 26.62 16.13 -9.72
N GLY A 48 26.25 17.03 -8.81
CA GLY A 48 25.63 18.33 -9.14
C GLY A 48 24.19 18.49 -8.66
N ARG A 49 24.04 19.22 -7.54
CA ARG A 49 22.80 19.71 -6.89
C ARG A 49 21.98 18.68 -6.08
N ARG A 50 22.47 18.46 -4.85
CA ARG A 50 21.79 18.02 -3.60
C ARG A 50 20.41 17.34 -3.71
N TYR A 51 20.35 16.14 -4.28
CA TYR A 51 19.46 15.07 -3.81
C TYR A 51 20.25 13.76 -3.88
N SER A 52 20.67 13.24 -2.73
CA SER A 52 21.39 11.97 -2.66
C SER A 52 20.39 10.83 -2.66
N PHE A 53 20.18 10.21 -3.82
CA PHE A 53 19.35 9.00 -4.01
C PHE A 53 19.94 7.74 -3.34
N LYS A 54 21.05 7.88 -2.59
CA LYS A 54 21.83 6.75 -2.04
C LYS A 54 21.11 5.97 -0.94
N ASP A 55 20.06 6.52 -0.34
CA ASP A 55 19.36 5.87 0.78
C ASP A 55 18.13 5.05 0.35
N CYS A 56 17.77 5.06 -0.94
CA CYS A 56 16.65 4.28 -1.49
C CYS A 56 17.03 2.82 -1.82
N LEU A 57 18.15 2.31 -1.29
CA LEU A 57 18.57 0.93 -1.49
C LEU A 57 17.66 0.00 -0.69
N ILE A 58 16.55 -0.41 -1.30
CA ILE A 58 15.73 -1.55 -0.82
C ILE A 58 16.67 -2.77 -0.80
N PRO A 59 16.91 -3.42 0.36
CA PRO A 59 17.69 -4.65 0.39
C PRO A 59 17.01 -5.69 -0.51
N ASN A 60 17.81 -6.52 -1.18
CA ASN A 60 17.30 -7.55 -2.08
C ASN A 60 16.14 -8.32 -1.41
N PRO A 61 14.89 -8.24 -1.91
CA PRO A 61 13.72 -8.81 -1.25
C PRO A 61 13.78 -10.34 -1.16
N GLU A 62 14.65 -10.96 -1.98
CA GLU A 62 14.91 -12.40 -2.03
C GLU A 62 15.61 -12.94 -0.75
N ASN A 63 16.14 -12.07 0.11
CA ASN A 63 16.83 -12.45 1.35
C ASN A 63 16.08 -12.08 2.64
N VAL A 64 14.85 -11.58 2.56
CA VAL A 64 14.07 -11.27 3.78
C VAL A 64 13.35 -12.54 4.21
N LEU A 65 14.00 -13.32 5.09
CA LEU A 65 13.35 -14.44 5.78
C LEU A 65 12.31 -13.86 6.74
N THR A 66 11.04 -13.98 6.38
CA THR A 66 9.91 -13.54 7.19
C THR A 66 9.18 -14.77 7.74
N VAL A 67 8.80 -14.70 9.01
CA VAL A 67 8.05 -15.78 9.67
C VAL A 67 6.62 -15.31 9.87
N ARG A 68 5.66 -16.07 9.34
CA ARG A 68 4.23 -15.89 9.62
C ARG A 68 3.85 -16.63 10.89
N THR A 69 3.30 -15.91 11.86
CA THR A 69 2.83 -16.46 13.12
C THR A 69 1.32 -16.30 13.22
N ILE A 70 0.62 -17.42 13.46
CA ILE A 70 -0.82 -17.40 13.74
C ILE A 70 -1.03 -16.95 15.18
N LEU A 71 -1.89 -15.96 15.39
CA LEU A 71 -2.21 -15.48 16.73
C LEU A 71 -3.26 -16.36 17.41
N LYS A 72 -3.12 -16.49 18.74
CA LYS A 72 -4.13 -17.11 19.59
C LYS A 72 -5.29 -16.14 19.83
N ASP A 73 -6.46 -16.67 20.16
CA ASP A 73 -7.69 -15.92 20.44
C ASP A 73 -7.54 -14.76 21.44
N ARG A 74 -6.59 -14.87 22.38
CA ARG A 74 -6.30 -13.81 23.35
C ARG A 74 -5.76 -12.54 22.69
N ASP A 75 -4.90 -12.70 21.69
CA ASP A 75 -4.18 -11.60 21.04
C ASP A 75 -4.86 -11.19 19.73
N SER A 76 -5.57 -12.11 19.06
CA SER A 76 -6.31 -11.81 17.84
C SER A 76 -7.54 -10.93 18.09
N LYS A 77 -8.26 -11.12 19.21
CA LYS A 77 -9.44 -10.31 19.55
C LYS A 77 -9.17 -8.80 19.65
N PRO A 78 -8.20 -8.32 20.46
CA PRO A 78 -7.91 -6.89 20.54
C PRO A 78 -7.40 -6.35 19.19
N LEU A 79 -6.60 -7.13 18.46
CA LEU A 79 -6.11 -6.73 17.15
C LEU A 79 -7.25 -6.57 16.12
N ILE A 80 -8.27 -7.43 16.16
CA ILE A 80 -9.45 -7.31 15.29
C ILE A 80 -10.25 -6.04 15.61
N GLU A 81 -10.38 -5.66 16.88
CA GLU A 81 -11.03 -4.39 17.25
C GLU A 81 -10.24 -3.19 16.74
N GLU A 82 -8.91 -3.21 16.88
CA GLU A 82 -8.05 -2.16 16.31
C GLU A 82 -8.17 -2.10 14.78
N LEU A 83 -8.24 -3.24 14.10
CA LEU A 83 -8.43 -3.31 12.65
C LEU A 83 -9.79 -2.72 12.24
N ARG A 84 -10.86 -2.97 13.01
CA ARG A 84 -12.20 -2.40 12.73
C ARG A 84 -12.24 -0.88 12.83
N ALA A 85 -11.34 -0.27 13.60
CA ALA A 85 -11.19 1.18 13.65
C ALA A 85 -10.65 1.77 12.34
N LEU A 86 -10.02 0.94 11.49
CA LEU A 86 -9.63 1.37 10.15
C LEU A 86 -10.86 1.52 9.23
N PRO A 87 -10.81 2.46 8.27
CA PRO A 87 -11.91 2.67 7.34
C PRO A 87 -12.30 1.38 6.59
N ASN A 88 -13.61 1.14 6.49
CA ASN A 88 -14.22 -0.01 5.80
C ASN A 88 -13.83 -1.41 6.31
N GLN A 89 -13.25 -1.53 7.51
CA GLN A 89 -12.86 -2.82 8.11
C GLN A 89 -13.85 -3.35 9.17
N GLN A 90 -15.05 -2.77 9.26
CA GLN A 90 -16.08 -3.15 10.24
C GLN A 90 -16.60 -4.58 10.08
N HIS A 91 -16.39 -5.19 8.90
CA HIS A 91 -16.85 -6.53 8.55
C HIS A 91 -15.98 -7.66 9.14
N LEU A 92 -14.83 -7.34 9.75
CA LEU A 92 -13.91 -8.34 10.31
C LEU A 92 -14.52 -9.02 11.55
N THR A 93 -14.54 -10.36 11.55
CA THR A 93 -15.11 -11.18 12.63
C THR A 93 -14.03 -11.71 13.57
N HIS A 94 -14.33 -11.86 14.87
CA HIS A 94 -13.40 -12.45 15.85
C HIS A 94 -13.02 -13.91 15.58
N LYS A 95 -13.78 -14.59 14.72
CA LYS A 95 -13.50 -15.97 14.30
C LYS A 95 -12.49 -16.06 13.17
N ALA A 96 -12.13 -14.93 12.56
CA ALA A 96 -11.20 -14.92 11.46
C ALA A 96 -9.80 -15.32 11.93
N ARG A 97 -9.07 -16.06 11.09
CA ARG A 97 -7.70 -16.44 11.38
C ARG A 97 -6.81 -15.22 11.20
N VAL A 98 -6.17 -14.78 12.28
CA VAL A 98 -5.25 -13.64 12.26
C VAL A 98 -3.81 -14.13 12.28
N GLU A 99 -3.02 -13.63 11.35
CA GLU A 99 -1.59 -13.93 11.25
C GLU A 99 -0.79 -12.63 11.25
N ILE A 100 0.39 -12.67 11.84
CA ILE A 100 1.36 -11.58 11.79
C ILE A 100 2.62 -12.06 11.07
N GLU A 101 3.11 -11.22 10.17
CA GLU A 101 4.42 -11.38 9.54
C GLU A 101 5.28 -10.16 9.85
N THR A 102 6.35 -10.34 10.62
CA THR A 102 7.26 -9.26 10.97
C THR A 102 8.30 -9.08 9.86
N VAL A 103 8.41 -7.84 9.37
CA VAL A 103 9.33 -7.40 8.32
C VAL A 103 10.13 -6.22 8.86
N LYS A 104 11.37 -6.49 9.29
CA LYS A 104 12.23 -5.52 10.00
C LYS A 104 11.51 -4.94 11.23
N ASP A 105 11.16 -3.65 11.19
CA ASP A 105 10.53 -2.88 12.28
C ASP A 105 9.02 -2.68 12.03
N SER A 106 8.39 -3.55 11.25
CA SER A 106 6.99 -3.44 10.87
C SER A 106 6.30 -4.80 10.88
N ASP A 107 5.10 -4.86 11.41
CA ASP A 107 4.30 -6.09 11.50
C ASP A 107 3.16 -6.01 10.50
N ILE A 108 3.11 -6.96 9.57
CA ILE A 108 2.02 -7.06 8.60
C ILE A 108 0.94 -7.95 9.19
N VAL A 109 -0.30 -7.49 9.17
CA VAL A 109 -1.46 -8.20 9.72
C VAL A 109 -2.27 -8.80 8.58
N PHE A 110 -2.40 -10.12 8.61
CA PHE A 110 -3.20 -10.90 7.69
C PHE A 110 -4.46 -11.38 8.39
N VAL A 111 -5.59 -11.33 7.69
CA VAL A 111 -6.85 -11.91 8.12
C VAL A 111 -7.31 -12.89 7.03
N ASP A 112 -7.49 -14.15 7.41
CA ASP A 112 -7.84 -15.25 6.50
C ASP A 112 -6.92 -15.35 5.27
N GLY A 113 -5.63 -15.09 5.49
CA GLY A 113 -4.58 -15.13 4.45
C GLY A 113 -4.46 -13.87 3.59
N VAL A 114 -5.33 -12.87 3.80
CA VAL A 114 -5.29 -11.59 3.08
C VAL A 114 -4.63 -10.51 3.94
N ALA A 115 -3.65 -9.78 3.39
CA ALA A 115 -3.04 -8.65 4.08
C ALA A 115 -4.06 -7.50 4.20
N VAL A 116 -4.33 -7.05 5.44
CA VAL A 116 -5.34 -6.02 5.73
C VAL A 116 -4.70 -4.70 6.14
N ALA A 117 -3.68 -4.77 6.99
CA ALA A 117 -3.02 -3.61 7.58
C ALA A 117 -1.57 -3.95 7.94
N PHE A 118 -0.78 -2.93 8.25
CA PHE A 118 0.53 -3.06 8.85
C PHE A 118 0.64 -2.16 10.07
N ARG A 119 1.47 -2.55 11.03
CA ARG A 119 1.82 -1.78 12.22
C ARG A 119 3.26 -1.33 12.12
N ARG A 120 3.50 -0.03 12.32
CA ARG A 120 4.85 0.55 12.35
C ARG A 120 4.93 1.56 13.47
N LYS A 121 5.94 1.43 14.36
CA LYS A 121 6.10 2.28 15.56
C LYS A 121 4.82 2.35 16.44
N GLY A 122 4.07 1.24 16.50
CA GLY A 122 2.83 1.15 17.29
C GLY A 122 1.58 1.69 16.61
N GLU A 123 1.69 2.32 15.43
CA GLU A 123 0.53 2.84 14.68
C GLU A 123 0.11 1.86 13.57
N LEU A 124 -1.19 1.64 13.43
CA LEU A 124 -1.79 0.76 12.44
C LEU A 124 -2.25 1.56 11.22
N ALA A 125 -1.92 1.08 10.02
CA ALA A 125 -2.33 1.69 8.76
C ALA A 125 -2.71 0.60 7.74
N PRO A 126 -3.64 0.90 6.81
CA PRO A 126 -4.03 -0.06 5.78
C PRO A 126 -2.86 -0.34 4.84
N VAL A 127 -2.74 -1.58 4.36
CA VAL A 127 -1.79 -1.91 3.29
C VAL A 127 -2.31 -1.42 1.94
N LEU A 128 -1.40 -1.18 0.99
CA LEU A 128 -1.76 -0.69 -0.33
C LEU A 128 -2.65 -1.65 -1.13
N THR A 129 -2.64 -2.94 -0.79
CA THR A 129 -3.53 -3.92 -1.40
C THR A 129 -4.97 -3.77 -0.91
N ASN A 130 -5.21 -3.21 0.28
CA ASN A 130 -6.55 -3.03 0.81
C ASN A 130 -7.26 -1.80 0.20
N THR A 131 -7.61 -1.89 -1.08
CA THR A 131 -8.25 -0.77 -1.81
C THR A 131 -9.56 -0.29 -1.17
N SER A 132 -10.31 -1.19 -0.51
CA SER A 132 -11.52 -0.83 0.22
C SER A 132 -11.24 0.16 1.35
N ALA A 133 -10.17 -0.05 2.14
CA ALA A 133 -9.76 0.90 3.17
C ALA A 133 -9.26 2.22 2.56
N LEU A 134 -8.48 2.15 1.48
CA LEU A 134 -7.92 3.33 0.83
C LEU A 134 -8.98 4.23 0.17
N ASP A 135 -10.06 3.63 -0.33
CA ASP A 135 -11.16 4.38 -0.96
C ASP A 135 -11.87 5.31 0.03
N ALA A 136 -11.92 4.93 1.31
CA ALA A 136 -12.49 5.73 2.40
C ALA A 136 -11.51 6.73 3.03
N LEU A 137 -10.23 6.69 2.68
CA LEU A 137 -9.27 7.69 3.14
C LEU A 137 -9.36 8.98 2.31
N PRO A 138 -9.09 10.13 2.93
CA PRO A 138 -8.79 11.34 2.17
C PRO A 138 -7.57 11.09 1.27
N ARG A 139 -7.54 11.76 0.12
CA ARG A 139 -6.52 11.51 -0.91
C ARG A 139 -5.84 12.79 -1.36
N ILE A 140 -4.54 12.69 -1.61
CA ILE A 140 -3.77 13.71 -2.31
C ILE A 140 -3.37 13.18 -3.69
N ILE A 141 -3.50 14.04 -4.68
CA ILE A 141 -3.17 13.74 -6.06
C ILE A 141 -1.86 14.43 -6.37
N VAL A 142 -0.86 13.64 -6.75
CA VAL A 142 0.48 14.12 -7.08
C VAL A 142 0.71 14.14 -8.58
N ASP A 143 1.57 15.05 -9.03
CA ASP A 143 1.98 15.07 -10.43
C ASP A 143 2.86 13.88 -10.80
N MET A 144 2.97 13.66 -12.12
CA MET A 144 3.78 12.58 -12.67
C MET A 144 5.28 12.73 -12.37
N GLY A 145 5.77 13.94 -12.06
CA GLY A 145 7.16 14.18 -11.69
C GLY A 145 7.49 13.74 -10.26
N ALA A 146 6.50 13.79 -9.36
CA ALA A 146 6.61 13.35 -7.98
C ALA A 146 6.50 11.82 -7.84
N VAL A 147 5.79 11.14 -8.74
CA VAL A 147 5.60 9.67 -8.74
C VAL A 147 6.91 8.88 -8.49
N PRO A 148 8.01 9.05 -9.26
CA PRO A 148 9.24 8.28 -9.06
C PRO A 148 9.86 8.50 -7.67
N HIS A 149 9.64 9.66 -7.06
CA HIS A 149 10.12 9.95 -5.71
C HIS A 149 9.26 9.27 -4.65
N VAL A 150 7.93 9.29 -4.81
CA VAL A 150 6.99 8.64 -3.89
C VAL A 150 7.21 7.13 -3.84
N VAL A 151 7.34 6.49 -5.00
CA VAL A 151 7.64 5.04 -5.08
C VAL A 151 9.09 4.71 -4.70
N GLY A 152 9.96 5.72 -4.61
CA GLY A 152 11.30 5.61 -4.04
C GLY A 152 11.34 5.75 -2.52
N GLY A 153 10.17 5.93 -1.87
CA GLY A 153 10.06 6.12 -0.43
C GLY A 153 10.32 7.54 0.05
N ALA A 154 10.40 8.52 -0.86
CA ALA A 154 10.51 9.91 -0.46
C ALA A 154 9.18 10.42 0.13
N ASP A 155 9.31 11.40 1.01
CA ASP A 155 8.18 12.15 1.54
C ASP A 155 7.57 13.07 0.47
N ILE A 156 6.30 13.41 0.66
CA ILE A 156 5.59 14.26 -0.29
C ILE A 156 5.78 15.72 0.11
N MET A 157 6.24 16.50 -0.86
CA MET A 157 6.48 17.92 -0.76
C MET A 157 5.31 18.70 -1.35
N ALA A 158 4.98 19.86 -0.78
CA ALA A 158 3.85 20.69 -1.21
C ALA A 158 3.82 20.99 -2.73
N PRO A 159 4.94 21.30 -3.42
CA PRO A 159 4.93 21.58 -4.86
C PRO A 159 4.48 20.42 -5.74
N GLY A 160 4.60 19.17 -5.26
CA GLY A 160 4.23 17.98 -6.02
C GLY A 160 2.73 17.65 -5.93
N ILE A 161 1.97 18.32 -5.06
CA ILE A 161 0.53 18.11 -4.89
C ILE A 161 -0.23 18.98 -5.88
N ARG A 162 -1.10 18.34 -6.67
CA ARG A 162 -1.96 19.00 -7.66
C ARG A 162 -3.37 19.20 -7.17
N ARG A 163 -3.90 18.24 -6.41
CA ARG A 163 -5.25 18.31 -5.87
C ARG A 163 -5.35 17.56 -4.55
N VAL A 164 -6.20 18.04 -3.67
CA VAL A 164 -6.56 17.40 -2.41
C VAL A 164 -8.04 17.03 -2.49
N THR A 165 -8.42 15.86 -2.00
CA THR A 165 -9.81 15.40 -1.99
C THR A 165 -10.13 14.78 -0.64
N GLY A 166 -11.19 15.28 -0.02
CA GLY A 166 -11.52 14.99 1.38
C GLY A 166 -10.87 15.99 2.34
N GLU A 167 -11.37 16.00 3.57
CA GLU A 167 -10.83 16.81 4.67
C GLU A 167 -10.04 15.94 5.62
N PHE A 168 -8.96 16.49 6.16
CA PHE A 168 -8.14 15.79 7.14
C PHE A 168 -7.40 16.74 8.06
N ALA A 169 -7.13 16.25 9.27
CA ALA A 169 -6.33 16.93 10.27
C ALA A 169 -4.85 16.51 10.19
N GLU A 170 -4.01 17.22 10.94
CA GLU A 170 -2.63 16.79 11.17
C GLU A 170 -2.60 15.38 11.77
N LYS A 171 -1.58 14.60 11.39
CA LYS A 171 -1.35 13.20 11.82
C LYS A 171 -2.37 12.19 11.34
N GLN A 172 -3.35 12.58 10.53
CA GLN A 172 -4.30 11.66 9.92
C GLN A 172 -3.68 10.91 8.74
N LEU A 173 -4.11 9.67 8.53
CA LEU A 173 -3.73 8.86 7.39
C LEU A 173 -4.43 9.33 6.12
N LEU A 174 -3.71 9.30 5.00
CA LEU A 174 -4.22 9.65 3.69
C LEU A 174 -3.62 8.77 2.60
N ALA A 175 -4.33 8.68 1.49
CA ALA A 175 -3.86 7.97 0.30
C ALA A 175 -3.19 8.94 -0.68
N VAL A 176 -2.07 8.53 -1.26
CA VAL A 176 -1.37 9.27 -2.31
C VAL A 176 -1.66 8.61 -3.64
N VAL A 177 -2.20 9.38 -4.58
CA VAL A 177 -2.58 8.88 -5.92
C VAL A 177 -1.94 9.70 -7.03
N ASP A 178 -1.73 9.09 -8.19
CA ASP A 178 -1.22 9.81 -9.36
C ASP A 178 -2.33 10.58 -10.10
N GLU A 179 -1.98 11.71 -10.72
CA GLU A 179 -2.90 12.54 -11.50
C GLU A 179 -3.47 11.85 -12.75
N LYS A 180 -2.66 11.03 -13.43
CA LYS A 180 -2.98 10.53 -14.78
C LYS A 180 -3.90 9.32 -14.76
N HIS A 181 -3.69 8.42 -13.81
CA HIS A 181 -4.35 7.11 -13.71
C HIS A 181 -5.14 6.95 -12.41
N GLY A 182 -4.97 7.84 -11.43
CA GLY A 182 -5.69 7.77 -10.15
C GLY A 182 -5.35 6.54 -9.32
N LYS A 183 -4.16 5.96 -9.49
CA LYS A 183 -3.70 4.75 -8.81
C LYS A 183 -3.06 5.10 -7.47
N TYR A 184 -3.24 4.21 -6.50
CA TYR A 184 -2.59 4.31 -5.20
C TYR A 184 -1.09 4.06 -5.31
N LEU A 185 -0.30 5.05 -4.90
CA LEU A 185 1.16 5.01 -4.89
C LEU A 185 1.71 4.78 -3.48
N ALA A 186 1.07 5.40 -2.49
CA ALA A 186 1.50 5.33 -1.10
C ALA A 186 0.34 5.59 -0.14
N VAL A 187 0.51 5.11 1.08
CA VAL A 187 -0.20 5.60 2.26
C VAL A 187 0.75 6.55 2.97
N GLY A 188 0.23 7.71 3.34
CA GLY A 188 0.98 8.75 4.01
C GLY A 188 0.30 9.24 5.28
N LYS A 189 1.10 9.89 6.14
CA LYS A 189 0.61 10.59 7.33
C LYS A 189 0.72 12.09 7.10
N ALA A 190 -0.40 12.80 7.24
CA ALA A 190 -0.43 14.24 7.07
C ALA A 190 0.42 14.94 8.13
N LEU A 191 1.32 15.82 7.73
CA LEU A 191 2.03 16.73 8.66
C LEU A 191 1.31 18.06 8.84
N THR A 192 0.25 18.30 8.08
CA THR A 192 -0.53 19.52 8.11
C THR A 192 -1.96 19.18 7.70
N GLY A 193 -2.95 19.87 8.26
CA GLY A 193 -4.35 19.68 7.86
C GLY A 193 -4.64 20.12 6.43
N SER A 194 -5.77 19.67 5.87
CA SER A 194 -6.18 19.94 4.49
C SER A 194 -6.25 21.44 4.15
N GLY A 195 -6.74 22.27 5.07
CA GLY A 195 -6.85 23.71 4.90
C GLY A 195 -5.49 24.40 4.67
N PRO A 196 -4.56 24.39 5.64
CA PRO A 196 -3.25 25.00 5.46
C PRO A 196 -2.42 24.33 4.35
N LEU A 197 -2.63 23.03 4.09
CA LEU A 197 -1.95 22.30 3.01
C LEU A 197 -2.32 22.85 1.63
N ALA A 198 -3.56 23.29 1.41
CA ALA A 198 -3.96 23.93 0.16
C ALA A 198 -3.25 25.28 -0.09
N ALA A 199 -2.85 25.97 0.98
CA ALA A 199 -2.10 27.23 0.89
C ALA A 199 -0.56 27.03 0.89
N ALA A 200 -0.08 25.84 1.27
CA ALA A 200 1.33 25.54 1.37
C ALA A 200 1.97 25.47 -0.03
N LYS A 201 2.99 26.29 -0.28
CA LYS A 201 3.73 26.32 -1.56
C LYS A 201 5.08 25.61 -1.50
N LYS A 202 5.59 25.31 -0.30
CA LYS A 202 6.93 24.72 -0.07
C LYS A 202 6.90 23.88 1.22
N GLY A 203 7.85 22.96 1.34
CA GLY A 203 8.05 22.13 2.52
C GLY A 203 7.45 20.73 2.41
N LYS A 204 7.81 19.87 3.37
CA LYS A 204 7.26 18.52 3.54
C LYS A 204 5.86 18.63 4.13
N VAL A 205 4.91 17.94 3.53
CA VAL A 205 3.49 18.03 3.92
C VAL A 205 2.88 16.68 4.29
N VAL A 206 3.44 15.58 3.76
CA VAL A 206 3.03 14.23 4.09
C VAL A 206 4.26 13.36 4.28
N GLU A 207 4.30 12.62 5.38
CA GLU A 207 5.28 11.57 5.62
C GLU A 207 4.86 10.29 4.90
N ASN A 208 5.77 9.71 4.12
CA ASN A 208 5.49 8.46 3.41
C ASN A 208 5.73 7.26 4.35
N ILE A 209 4.66 6.50 4.64
CA ILE A 209 4.75 5.38 5.60
C ILE A 209 4.76 4.01 4.93
N HIS A 210 4.10 3.87 3.79
CA HIS A 210 4.02 2.64 2.99
C HIS A 210 3.82 2.99 1.53
N TYR A 211 4.63 2.45 0.62
CA TYR A 211 4.62 2.80 -0.80
C TYR A 211 4.82 1.59 -1.72
N VAL A 212 4.43 1.74 -2.98
CA VAL A 212 4.63 0.69 -3.99
C VAL A 212 6.13 0.41 -4.15
N GLY A 213 6.52 -0.84 -3.93
CA GLY A 213 7.90 -1.30 -4.04
C GLY A 213 8.67 -1.30 -2.71
N ASP A 214 8.04 -0.90 -1.60
CA ASP A 214 8.65 -1.07 -0.29
C ASP A 214 8.67 -2.53 0.18
N LEU A 215 9.29 -2.80 1.32
CA LEU A 215 9.44 -4.17 1.82
C LEU A 215 8.10 -4.83 2.14
N ILE A 216 7.13 -4.06 2.65
CA ILE A 216 5.80 -4.58 2.97
C ILE A 216 5.09 -4.96 1.66
N TRP A 217 5.14 -4.08 0.65
CA TRP A 217 4.61 -4.29 -0.68
C TRP A 217 5.19 -5.54 -1.33
N GLU A 218 6.52 -5.71 -1.28
CA GLU A 218 7.20 -6.86 -1.88
C GLU A 218 6.83 -8.20 -1.21
N VAL A 219 6.46 -8.18 0.07
CA VAL A 219 6.00 -9.35 0.82
C VAL A 219 4.53 -9.67 0.52
N ILE A 220 3.66 -8.65 0.46
CA ILE A 220 2.21 -8.85 0.27
C ILE A 220 1.79 -8.98 -1.19
N LYS A 221 2.60 -8.48 -2.14
CA LYS A 221 2.20 -8.50 -3.54
C LYS A 221 1.93 -9.95 -3.96
N PRO A 222 0.84 -10.21 -4.68
CA PRO A 222 0.61 -11.53 -5.24
C PRO A 222 1.80 -11.82 -6.16
N LYS A 223 2.61 -12.81 -5.77
CA LYS A 223 3.62 -13.34 -6.67
C LYS A 223 2.83 -14.00 -7.79
N GLY A 224 2.96 -13.49 -9.01
CA GLY A 224 2.48 -14.20 -10.20
C GLY A 224 3.01 -15.64 -10.19
N PRO A 225 2.42 -16.56 -10.97
CA PRO A 225 2.84 -17.95 -10.96
C PRO A 225 4.36 -17.99 -11.09
N ALA A 226 5.02 -18.57 -10.10
CA ALA A 226 6.47 -18.73 -10.12
C ALA A 226 6.79 -19.40 -11.46
N SER A 227 7.45 -18.68 -12.36
CA SER A 227 7.99 -19.30 -13.56
C SER A 227 8.95 -20.35 -13.05
N GLN A 228 8.51 -21.62 -13.06
CA GLN A 228 9.36 -22.74 -12.74
C GLN A 228 10.54 -22.62 -13.69
N SER A 229 11.70 -22.30 -13.15
CA SER A 229 12.96 -22.38 -13.85
C SER A 229 13.08 -23.83 -14.31
N SER A 230 12.84 -24.05 -15.60
CA SER A 230 13.16 -25.29 -16.28
C SER A 230 14.62 -25.64 -16.00
N ASN A 231 14.80 -26.87 -15.50
CA ASN A 231 16.07 -27.54 -15.19
C ASN A 231 17.23 -27.22 -16.14
#